data_AF-X1GPH5-F1
#
_entry.id   AF-X1GPH5-F1
#
_cell.length_a   1.000
_cell.length_b   1.000
_cell.length_c   1.000
_cell.angle_alpha   90.00
_cell.angle_beta   90.00
_cell.angle_gamma   90.00
#
_symmetry.space_group_name_H-M   'P 1'
#
loop_
_entity.id
_entity.type
_entity.pdbx_description
1 polymer ?
#
loop_
_entity_poly.entity_id
_entity_poly.type
_entity_poly.pdbx_seq_one_letter_code
_entity_poly.pdbx_strand_id
1 'polypeptide(L)'
;PLGITHMFTSDEEIGSPTSRALIEKEGRKAKYVLVTEPARDGGKIVTGRKGVGRFQVFIKGVPAHAGSRPEDGRSAVRELANVIQTLEGMNDLKRGVTVNVGVVRGGTRPNVTPEEAYAEVDLRVPSASDAEEFVGKILGLTSKTEGVTVTVTGELNRPPYEKGNAGASLYEHAKTIAAELGFELVDTHTGGGSDGNFTAPYTGTLDGLGVDGKGAHTHYEQIYVSSLEPRARLLYRLYQTLR
;
A
#
# COMPACT_ATOMS: atom_id res chain seq x y z
N PRO A 1 11.79 21.57 -24.83
CA PRO A 1 11.44 20.16 -24.50
C PRO A 1 11.78 19.89 -23.04
N LEU A 2 10.90 19.18 -22.31
CA LEU A 2 11.26 18.68 -20.99
C LEU A 2 12.37 17.62 -21.13
N GLY A 3 13.32 17.60 -20.21
CA GLY A 3 14.27 16.49 -20.12
C GLY A 3 13.56 15.20 -19.71
N ILE A 4 14.08 14.06 -20.15
CA ILE A 4 13.55 12.73 -19.79
C ILE A 4 14.58 12.04 -18.89
N THR A 5 14.14 11.59 -17.72
CA THR A 5 14.91 10.73 -16.81
C THR A 5 14.19 9.40 -16.70
N HIS A 6 14.88 8.30 -17.00
CA HIS A 6 14.39 6.95 -16.74
C HIS A 6 14.97 6.45 -15.43
N MET A 7 14.11 5.94 -14.55
CA MET A 7 14.51 5.35 -13.27
C MET A 7 14.00 3.92 -13.22
N PHE A 8 14.93 2.98 -13.08
CA PHE A 8 14.63 1.56 -12.87
C PHE A 8 14.92 1.24 -11.41
N THR A 9 13.93 0.69 -10.71
CA THR A 9 14.02 0.29 -9.30
C THR A 9 14.09 -1.22 -9.20
N SER A 10 14.71 -1.74 -8.15
CA SER A 10 14.94 -3.18 -7.96
C SER A 10 14.26 -3.74 -6.71
N ASP A 11 13.45 -2.93 -6.03
CA ASP A 11 12.98 -3.19 -4.67
C ASP A 11 11.54 -2.73 -4.43
N GLU A 12 10.78 -2.41 -5.48
CA GLU A 12 9.37 -1.99 -5.38
C GLU A 12 8.53 -3.03 -4.63
N GLU A 13 8.70 -4.30 -4.99
CA GLU A 13 7.92 -5.43 -4.47
C GLU A 13 8.09 -5.65 -2.95
N ILE A 14 9.16 -5.12 -2.36
CA ILE A 14 9.41 -5.17 -0.91
C ILE A 14 9.10 -3.83 -0.20
N GLY A 15 8.57 -2.85 -0.93
CA GLY A 15 8.19 -1.53 -0.41
C GLY A 15 9.22 -0.42 -0.63
N SER A 16 10.13 -0.62 -1.59
CA SER A 16 11.12 0.37 -2.05
C SER A 16 12.09 0.91 -0.99
N PRO A 17 12.64 0.08 -0.07
CA PRO A 17 13.45 0.55 1.06
C PRO A 17 14.73 1.28 0.65
N THR A 18 15.31 0.96 -0.52
CA THR A 18 16.54 1.58 -1.03
C THR A 18 16.28 2.64 -2.09
N SER A 19 15.21 2.50 -2.87
CA SER A 19 14.90 3.41 -3.98
C SER A 19 14.00 4.59 -3.59
N ARG A 20 13.19 4.49 -2.53
CA ARG A 20 12.22 5.54 -2.14
C ARG A 20 12.80 6.94 -2.13
N ALA A 21 13.93 7.13 -1.44
CA ALA A 21 14.55 8.46 -1.33
C ALA A 21 14.99 9.04 -2.69
N LEU A 22 15.43 8.18 -3.61
CA LEU A 22 15.79 8.56 -4.97
C LEU A 22 14.54 8.89 -5.81
N ILE A 23 13.48 8.09 -5.68
CA ILE A 23 12.19 8.31 -6.37
C ILE A 23 11.62 9.66 -5.96
N GLU A 24 11.54 9.94 -4.65
CA GLU A 24 11.02 11.21 -4.14
C GLU A 24 11.89 12.39 -4.60
N LYS A 25 13.22 12.24 -4.58
CA LYS A 25 14.16 13.27 -5.02
C LYS A 25 13.98 13.63 -6.50
N GLU A 26 13.85 12.64 -7.39
CA GLU A 26 13.64 12.89 -8.82
C GLU A 26 12.20 13.35 -9.08
N GLY A 27 11.20 12.78 -8.40
CA GLY A 27 9.80 13.18 -8.49
C GLY A 27 9.57 14.66 -8.15
N ARG A 28 10.27 15.21 -7.15
CA ARG A 28 10.20 16.64 -6.80
C ARG A 28 10.77 17.57 -7.86
N LYS A 29 11.66 17.08 -8.73
CA LYS A 29 12.22 17.86 -9.86
C LYS A 29 11.37 17.72 -11.12
N ALA A 30 10.65 16.61 -11.24
CA ALA A 30 9.88 16.27 -12.42
C ALA A 30 8.58 17.07 -12.50
N LYS A 31 8.24 17.57 -13.70
CA LYS A 31 6.95 18.21 -13.96
C LYS A 31 5.80 17.19 -14.08
N TYR A 32 6.14 15.98 -14.54
CA TYR A 32 5.23 14.84 -14.66
C TYR A 32 6.00 13.57 -14.32
N VAL A 33 5.32 12.61 -13.71
CA VAL A 33 5.86 11.26 -13.48
C VAL A 33 4.94 10.25 -14.17
N LEU A 34 5.55 9.40 -14.98
CA LEU A 34 4.88 8.39 -15.79
C LEU A 34 5.34 7.01 -15.30
N VAL A 35 4.49 6.33 -14.54
CA VAL A 35 4.80 5.05 -13.90
C VAL A 35 4.29 3.90 -14.78
N THR A 36 5.18 2.98 -15.11
CA THR A 36 4.95 1.88 -16.05
C THR A 36 4.58 0.56 -15.38
N GLU A 37 3.87 0.63 -14.25
CA GLU A 37 3.16 -0.53 -13.71
C GLU A 37 2.25 -1.14 -14.80
N PRO A 38 1.90 -2.43 -14.70
CA PRO A 38 0.90 -3.01 -15.58
C PRO A 38 -0.37 -2.18 -15.61
N ALA A 39 -1.04 -2.13 -16.76
CA ALA A 39 -2.37 -1.56 -16.86
C ALA A 39 -3.37 -2.37 -16.00
N ARG A 40 -4.61 -1.89 -15.91
CA ARG A 40 -5.71 -2.63 -15.26
C ARG A 40 -6.68 -3.15 -16.31
N ASP A 41 -7.46 -4.16 -15.93
CA ASP A 41 -8.41 -4.87 -16.78
C ASP A 41 -9.12 -3.95 -17.80
N GLY A 42 -8.84 -4.20 -19.08
CA GLY A 42 -9.37 -3.41 -20.20
C GLY A 42 -8.50 -2.20 -20.55
N GLY A 43 -7.19 -2.26 -20.31
CA GLY A 43 -6.24 -1.17 -20.60
C GLY A 43 -6.43 0.09 -19.75
N LYS A 44 -7.14 -0.01 -18.62
CA LYS A 44 -7.38 1.08 -17.66
C LYS A 44 -6.08 1.65 -17.11
N ILE A 45 -6.13 2.92 -16.74
CA ILE A 45 -5.00 3.67 -16.21
C ILE A 45 -5.26 4.16 -14.79
N VAL A 46 -4.23 4.20 -13.97
CA VAL A 46 -4.35 4.46 -12.53
C VAL A 46 -4.09 5.93 -12.24
N THR A 47 -5.11 6.62 -11.74
CA THR A 47 -5.00 8.01 -11.26
C THR A 47 -5.11 8.15 -9.75
N GLY A 48 -5.26 7.03 -9.04
CA GLY A 48 -5.21 7.02 -7.59
C GLY A 48 -5.00 5.64 -6.99
N ARG A 49 -4.32 5.61 -5.85
CA ARG A 49 -4.01 4.41 -5.07
C ARG A 49 -4.15 4.68 -3.58
N LYS A 50 -4.59 3.68 -2.84
CA LYS A 50 -4.53 3.75 -1.38
C LYS A 50 -3.09 3.83 -0.89
N GLY A 51 -2.87 4.54 0.21
CA GLY A 51 -1.65 4.43 1.01
C GLY A 51 -1.54 3.06 1.65
N VAL A 52 -0.33 2.69 2.04
CA VAL A 52 0.02 1.39 2.59
C VAL A 52 0.80 1.58 3.88
N GLY A 53 0.24 1.13 4.99
CA GLY A 53 0.92 1.03 6.29
C GLY A 53 1.22 -0.42 6.63
N ARG A 54 2.36 -0.64 7.27
CA ARG A 54 2.76 -1.95 7.79
C ARG A 54 3.15 -1.80 9.24
N PHE A 55 2.54 -2.59 10.12
CA PHE A 55 2.78 -2.55 11.55
C PHE A 55 3.03 -3.93 12.12
N GLN A 56 3.80 -3.97 13.19
CA GLN A 56 4.04 -5.13 14.02
C GLN A 56 3.52 -4.85 15.42
N VAL A 57 2.76 -5.79 15.96
CA VAL A 57 2.25 -5.76 17.32
C VAL A 57 2.95 -6.84 18.12
N PHE A 58 3.61 -6.46 19.21
CA PHE A 58 4.23 -7.36 20.16
C PHE A 58 3.53 -7.25 21.51
N ILE A 59 3.18 -8.40 22.08
CA ILE A 59 2.53 -8.49 23.38
C ILE A 59 3.43 -9.24 24.35
N LYS A 60 3.67 -8.67 25.52
CA LYS A 60 4.38 -9.31 26.62
C LYS A 60 3.46 -9.48 27.82
N GLY A 61 3.14 -10.72 28.15
CA GLY A 61 2.36 -11.11 29.33
C GLY A 61 3.23 -11.71 30.43
N VAL A 62 2.62 -12.56 31.26
CA VAL A 62 3.26 -13.22 32.41
C VAL A 62 2.99 -14.73 32.32
N PRO A 63 4.03 -15.58 32.24
CA PRO A 63 3.85 -17.02 32.16
C PRO A 63 3.45 -17.60 33.51
N ALA A 64 2.64 -18.67 33.48
CA ALA A 64 2.25 -19.44 34.65
C ALA A 64 1.84 -20.86 34.23
N HIS A 65 1.94 -21.83 35.15
CA HIS A 65 1.46 -23.19 34.90
C HIS A 65 -0.07 -23.18 34.87
N ALA A 66 -0.66 -23.48 33.70
CA ALA A 66 -2.09 -23.28 33.44
C ALA A 66 -3.00 -24.12 34.35
N GLY A 67 -2.51 -25.26 34.85
CA GLY A 67 -3.29 -26.14 35.74
C GLY A 67 -3.03 -25.95 37.24
N SER A 68 -1.92 -25.33 37.64
CA SER A 68 -1.52 -25.30 39.05
C SER A 68 -1.78 -23.96 39.71
N ARG A 69 -1.39 -22.86 39.03
CA ARG A 69 -1.60 -21.48 39.49
C ARG A 69 -1.90 -20.55 38.31
N PRO A 70 -2.99 -20.79 37.56
CA PRO A 70 -3.37 -19.92 36.43
C PRO A 70 -3.54 -18.44 36.81
N GLU A 71 -3.89 -18.14 38.06
CA GLU A 71 -4.06 -16.79 38.61
C GLU A 71 -2.78 -15.94 38.62
N ASP A 72 -1.61 -16.57 38.64
CA ASP A 72 -0.30 -15.91 38.55
C ASP A 72 0.00 -15.40 37.13
N GLY A 73 -0.73 -15.90 36.12
CA GLY A 73 -0.45 -15.65 34.71
C GLY A 73 -1.20 -14.46 34.12
N ARG A 74 -0.66 -13.90 33.04
CA ARG A 74 -1.31 -12.92 32.17
C ARG A 74 -1.07 -13.33 30.72
N SER A 75 -2.11 -13.81 30.04
CA SER A 75 -1.97 -14.39 28.70
C SER A 75 -1.76 -13.32 27.62
N ALA A 76 -0.58 -13.32 27.00
CA ALA A 76 -0.27 -12.49 25.84
C ALA A 76 -1.16 -12.82 24.64
N VAL A 77 -1.52 -14.09 24.44
CA VAL A 77 -2.43 -14.51 23.35
C VAL A 77 -3.84 -13.96 23.57
N ARG A 78 -4.32 -13.94 24.81
CA ARG A 78 -5.63 -13.35 25.14
C ARG A 78 -5.63 -11.85 24.85
N GLU A 79 -4.57 -11.14 25.25
CA GLU A 79 -4.48 -9.71 24.98
C GLU A 79 -4.31 -9.43 23.47
N LEU A 80 -3.54 -10.24 22.75
CA LEU A 80 -3.45 -10.13 21.29
C LEU A 80 -4.82 -10.32 20.64
N ALA A 81 -5.63 -11.27 21.10
CA ALA A 81 -6.99 -11.43 20.58
C ALA A 81 -7.84 -10.16 20.77
N ASN A 82 -7.74 -9.48 21.92
CA ASN A 82 -8.42 -8.19 22.15
C ASN A 82 -7.92 -7.10 21.21
N VAL A 83 -6.60 -7.05 20.97
CA VAL A 83 -5.97 -6.10 20.06
C VAL A 83 -6.42 -6.36 18.61
N ILE A 84 -6.46 -7.63 18.17
CA ILE A 84 -6.94 -8.01 16.84
C ILE A 84 -8.40 -7.58 16.64
N GLN A 85 -9.28 -7.82 17.61
CA GLN A 85 -10.67 -7.35 17.53
C GLN A 85 -10.75 -5.82 17.40
N THR A 86 -9.87 -5.11 18.10
CA THR A 86 -9.79 -3.64 18.02
C THR A 86 -9.31 -3.17 16.65
N LEU A 87 -8.26 -3.81 16.10
CA LEU A 87 -7.69 -3.52 14.78
C LEU A 87 -8.67 -3.82 13.65
N GLU A 88 -9.26 -5.01 13.62
CA GLU A 88 -10.24 -5.40 12.60
C GLU A 88 -11.52 -4.55 12.69
N GLY A 89 -11.88 -4.09 13.89
CA GLY A 89 -12.95 -3.12 14.11
C GLY A 89 -12.68 -1.72 13.55
N MET A 90 -11.44 -1.41 13.15
CA MET A 90 -11.10 -0.16 12.48
C MET A 90 -11.47 -0.14 10.98
N ASN A 91 -11.83 -1.29 10.40
CA ASN A 91 -12.24 -1.35 8.99
C ASN A 91 -13.45 -0.41 8.73
N ASP A 92 -13.31 0.44 7.72
CA ASP A 92 -14.40 1.28 7.22
C ASP A 92 -14.44 1.18 5.69
N LEU A 93 -15.17 0.18 5.19
CA LEU A 93 -15.30 -0.08 3.76
C LEU A 93 -15.98 1.06 3.00
N LYS A 94 -16.81 1.88 3.68
CA LYS A 94 -17.48 3.02 3.06
C LYS A 94 -16.49 4.15 2.81
N ARG A 95 -15.63 4.44 3.79
CA ARG A 95 -14.49 5.36 3.59
C ARG A 95 -13.44 4.74 2.66
N GLY A 96 -13.36 3.42 2.59
CA GLY A 96 -12.32 2.71 1.85
C GLY A 96 -11.07 2.46 2.70
N VAL A 97 -11.16 2.54 4.03
CA VAL A 97 -10.09 2.17 4.94
C VAL A 97 -10.18 0.68 5.25
N THR A 98 -9.06 -0.04 5.13
CA THR A 98 -8.98 -1.44 5.51
C THR A 98 -7.81 -1.69 6.44
N VAL A 99 -8.05 -2.47 7.49
CA VAL A 99 -7.03 -2.97 8.41
C VAL A 99 -7.14 -4.48 8.42
N ASN A 100 -6.03 -5.17 8.18
CA ASN A 100 -6.00 -6.62 8.13
C ASN A 100 -4.86 -7.17 8.98
N VAL A 101 -5.17 -8.03 9.93
CA VAL A 101 -4.17 -8.79 10.68
C VAL A 101 -3.83 -10.07 9.93
N GLY A 102 -2.77 -10.04 9.14
CA GLY A 102 -2.42 -11.13 8.21
C GLY A 102 -1.58 -12.24 8.82
N VAL A 103 -0.84 -11.96 9.89
CA VAL A 103 0.07 -12.92 10.55
C VAL A 103 -0.16 -12.89 12.05
N VAL A 104 -0.24 -14.06 12.69
CA VAL A 104 -0.39 -14.21 14.13
C VAL A 104 0.51 -15.34 14.65
N ARG A 105 1.21 -15.11 15.76
CA ARG A 105 2.02 -16.11 16.47
C ARG A 105 1.87 -15.90 17.98
N GLY A 106 1.99 -16.97 18.78
CA GLY A 106 2.02 -16.82 20.24
C GLY A 106 1.88 -18.13 21.00
N GLY A 107 2.38 -18.13 22.24
CA GLY A 107 2.42 -19.31 23.11
C GLY A 107 3.49 -20.34 22.71
N THR A 108 3.79 -21.25 23.64
CA THR A 108 4.83 -22.28 23.46
C THR A 108 4.30 -23.69 23.71
N ARG A 109 3.45 -23.85 24.73
CA ARG A 109 2.86 -25.13 25.15
C ARG A 109 1.45 -24.91 25.69
N PRO A 110 0.53 -25.87 25.58
CA PRO A 110 -0.85 -25.73 26.07
C PRO A 110 -0.96 -25.60 27.60
N ASN A 111 0.02 -26.11 28.37
CA ASN A 111 0.01 -26.04 29.83
C ASN A 111 0.78 -24.84 30.41
N VAL A 112 1.19 -23.89 29.57
CA VAL A 112 1.89 -22.66 29.98
C VAL A 112 1.09 -21.46 29.48
N THR A 113 0.74 -20.56 30.39
CA THR A 113 0.12 -19.27 30.04
C THR A 113 1.07 -18.52 29.09
N PRO A 114 0.62 -18.13 27.88
CA PRO A 114 1.50 -17.50 26.89
C PRO A 114 2.13 -16.19 27.39
N GLU A 115 3.45 -16.15 27.43
CA GLU A 115 4.22 -14.93 27.77
C GLU A 115 4.33 -13.98 26.59
N GLU A 116 4.34 -14.48 25.35
CA GLU A 116 4.56 -13.68 24.16
C GLU A 116 3.53 -14.00 23.08
N ALA A 117 3.12 -12.95 22.37
CA ALA A 117 2.32 -13.03 21.16
C ALA A 117 2.69 -11.90 20.19
N TYR A 118 2.52 -12.15 18.90
CA TYR A 118 2.94 -11.28 17.81
C TYR A 118 1.90 -11.24 16.69
N ALA A 119 1.74 -10.09 16.04
CA ALA A 119 0.98 -9.97 14.81
C ALA A 119 1.57 -8.97 13.81
N GLU A 120 1.28 -9.19 12.52
CA GLU A 120 1.55 -8.23 11.44
C GLU A 120 0.24 -7.67 10.90
N VAL A 121 0.22 -6.35 10.70
CA VAL A 121 -0.96 -5.59 10.33
C VAL A 121 -0.69 -4.83 9.03
N ASP A 122 -1.58 -5.00 8.06
CA ASP A 122 -1.64 -4.23 6.82
C ASP A 122 -2.74 -3.16 6.94
N LEU A 123 -2.39 -1.90 6.71
CA LEU A 123 -3.31 -0.77 6.66
C LEU A 123 -3.40 -0.24 5.22
N ARG A 124 -4.62 -0.07 4.70
CA ARG A 124 -4.88 0.67 3.46
C ARG A 124 -5.78 1.85 3.74
N VAL A 125 -5.35 3.03 3.29
CA VAL A 125 -6.03 4.30 3.55
C VAL A 125 -6.16 5.09 2.25
N PRO A 126 -7.33 5.69 1.95
CA PRO A 126 -7.55 6.36 0.67
C PRO A 126 -7.00 7.79 0.63
N SER A 127 -6.85 8.44 1.79
CA SER A 127 -6.41 9.84 1.88
C SER A 127 -5.38 10.10 2.96
N ALA A 128 -4.66 11.22 2.86
CA ALA A 128 -3.64 11.61 3.83
C ALA A 128 -4.21 11.81 5.26
N SER A 129 -5.44 12.31 5.38
CA SER A 129 -6.10 12.47 6.69
C SER A 129 -6.49 11.13 7.31
N ASP A 130 -6.93 10.17 6.49
CA ASP A 130 -7.14 8.79 6.96
C ASP A 130 -5.81 8.17 7.39
N ALA A 131 -4.72 8.43 6.66
CA ALA A 131 -3.40 7.95 7.05
C ALA A 131 -3.00 8.46 8.43
N GLU A 132 -3.12 9.77 8.68
CA GLU A 132 -2.82 10.37 9.98
C GLU A 132 -3.68 9.78 11.11
N GLU A 133 -5.00 9.69 10.90
CA GLU A 133 -5.94 9.14 11.88
C GLU A 133 -5.62 7.68 12.23
N PHE A 134 -5.52 6.81 11.23
CA PHE A 134 -5.42 5.37 11.48
C PHE A 134 -4.01 4.93 11.87
N VAL A 135 -2.96 5.59 11.37
CA VAL A 135 -1.58 5.37 11.88
C VAL A 135 -1.52 5.73 13.37
N GLY A 136 -2.07 6.89 13.75
CA GLY A 136 -2.12 7.32 15.16
C GLY A 136 -2.90 6.34 16.04
N LYS A 137 -4.07 5.85 15.58
CA LYS A 137 -4.86 4.85 16.32
C LYS A 137 -4.12 3.53 16.50
N ILE A 138 -3.43 3.04 15.47
CA ILE A 138 -2.70 1.77 15.53
C ILE A 138 -1.48 1.88 16.45
N LEU A 139 -0.67 2.93 16.29
CA LEU A 139 0.49 3.17 17.14
C LEU A 139 0.11 3.47 18.59
N GLY A 140 -1.07 4.03 18.82
CA GLY A 140 -1.61 4.35 20.14
C GLY A 140 -2.28 3.18 20.86
N LEU A 141 -2.26 1.96 20.32
CA LEU A 141 -2.84 0.79 21.00
C LEU A 141 -2.11 0.49 22.31
N THR A 142 -2.87 0.33 23.38
CA THR A 142 -2.39 0.01 24.71
C THR A 142 -3.05 -1.25 25.26
N SER A 143 -2.40 -1.86 26.24
CA SER A 143 -2.95 -3.03 26.92
C SER A 143 -4.21 -2.68 27.71
N LYS A 144 -5.23 -3.54 27.60
CA LYS A 144 -6.42 -3.53 28.47
C LYS A 144 -6.29 -4.47 29.66
N THR A 145 -5.20 -5.26 29.71
CA THR A 145 -4.94 -6.22 30.78
C THR A 145 -3.79 -5.74 31.66
N GLU A 146 -4.05 -5.62 32.97
CA GLU A 146 -3.02 -5.26 33.95
C GLU A 146 -1.87 -6.30 33.97
N GLY A 147 -0.64 -5.81 33.95
CA GLY A 147 0.57 -6.65 33.89
C GLY A 147 0.88 -7.21 32.49
N VAL A 148 0.20 -6.73 31.44
CA VAL A 148 0.53 -7.03 30.03
C VAL A 148 0.95 -5.74 29.33
N THR A 149 1.98 -5.83 28.48
CA THR A 149 2.44 -4.73 27.65
C THR A 149 2.08 -4.98 26.19
N VAL A 150 1.61 -3.92 25.52
CA VAL A 150 1.42 -3.86 24.06
C VAL A 150 2.47 -2.91 23.51
N THR A 151 3.27 -3.36 22.56
CA THR A 151 4.22 -2.53 21.81
C THR A 151 3.85 -2.62 20.34
N VAL A 152 3.59 -1.47 19.71
CA VAL A 152 3.33 -1.39 18.27
C VAL A 152 4.47 -0.63 17.60
N THR A 153 5.05 -1.22 16.56
CA THR A 153 6.04 -0.58 15.70
C THR A 153 5.56 -0.61 14.26
N GLY A 154 6.11 0.26 13.42
CA GLY A 154 5.73 0.36 12.01
C GLY A 154 5.35 1.77 11.62
N GLU A 155 4.99 1.92 10.35
CA GLU A 155 4.77 3.23 9.75
C GLU A 155 3.93 3.11 8.48
N LEU A 156 3.55 4.28 7.96
CA LEU A 156 3.07 4.42 6.60
C LEU A 156 4.23 4.25 5.62
N ASN A 157 4.31 3.09 4.96
CA ASN A 157 5.34 2.82 3.96
C ASN A 157 5.08 3.62 2.67
N ARG A 158 3.86 3.58 2.12
CA ARG A 158 3.48 4.37 0.93
C ARG A 158 2.41 5.39 1.29
N PRO A 159 2.59 6.69 0.98
CA PRO A 159 1.53 7.67 1.19
C PRO A 159 0.36 7.43 0.21
N PRO A 160 -0.85 7.90 0.51
CA PRO A 160 -1.96 7.88 -0.43
C PRO A 160 -1.63 8.63 -1.72
N TYR A 161 -2.01 8.02 -2.84
CA TYR A 161 -2.02 8.66 -4.16
C TYR A 161 -3.46 9.07 -4.44
N GLU A 162 -3.78 10.31 -4.08
CA GLU A 162 -5.08 10.90 -4.36
C GLU A 162 -5.08 11.55 -5.75
N LYS A 163 -6.20 11.47 -6.47
CA LYS A 163 -6.35 12.14 -7.76
C LYS A 163 -6.50 13.64 -7.57
N GLY A 164 -5.37 14.34 -7.50
CA GLY A 164 -5.32 15.81 -7.50
C GLY A 164 -5.49 16.42 -8.89
N ASN A 165 -5.63 17.75 -8.95
CA ASN A 165 -5.83 18.49 -10.20
C ASN A 165 -4.74 18.22 -11.26
N ALA A 166 -3.47 18.09 -10.83
CA ALA A 166 -2.35 17.80 -11.73
C ALA A 166 -2.45 16.41 -12.36
N GLY A 167 -2.77 15.38 -11.55
CA GLY A 167 -3.01 14.02 -12.03
C GLY A 167 -4.24 13.92 -12.92
N ALA A 168 -5.32 14.65 -12.59
CA ALA A 168 -6.52 14.72 -13.42
C ALA A 168 -6.24 15.36 -14.80
N SER A 169 -5.50 16.46 -14.83
CA SER A 169 -5.09 17.12 -16.09
C SER A 169 -4.19 16.22 -16.94
N LEU A 170 -3.23 15.53 -16.32
CA LEU A 170 -2.38 14.56 -17.00
C LEU A 170 -3.18 13.38 -17.57
N TYR A 171 -4.18 12.89 -16.84
CA TYR A 171 -5.10 11.87 -17.32
C TYR A 171 -5.91 12.34 -18.54
N GLU A 172 -6.53 13.52 -18.50
CA GLU A 172 -7.32 14.03 -19.64
C GLU A 172 -6.46 14.20 -20.90
N HIS A 173 -5.21 14.63 -20.73
CA HIS A 173 -4.24 14.70 -21.81
C HIS A 173 -3.91 13.30 -22.39
N ALA A 174 -3.62 12.33 -21.52
CA ALA A 174 -3.38 10.95 -21.92
C ALA A 174 -4.61 10.32 -22.61
N LYS A 175 -5.81 10.63 -22.13
CA LYS A 175 -7.08 10.16 -22.70
C LYS A 175 -7.31 10.69 -24.10
N THR A 176 -7.01 11.97 -24.34
CA THR A 176 -7.09 12.57 -25.68
C THR A 176 -6.14 11.86 -26.65
N ILE A 177 -4.90 11.60 -26.23
CA ILE A 177 -3.92 10.86 -27.04
C ILE A 177 -4.38 9.44 -27.31
N ALA A 178 -4.92 8.73 -26.32
CA ALA A 178 -5.43 7.37 -26.50
C ALA A 178 -6.56 7.33 -27.56
N ALA A 179 -7.48 8.31 -27.52
CA ALA A 179 -8.53 8.43 -28.52
C ALA A 179 -7.97 8.66 -29.93
N GLU A 180 -6.95 9.50 -30.10
CA GLU A 180 -6.23 9.67 -31.37
C GLU A 180 -5.54 8.38 -31.86
N LEU A 181 -5.09 7.55 -30.92
CA LEU A 181 -4.49 6.24 -31.19
C LEU A 181 -5.54 5.14 -31.41
N GLY A 182 -6.83 5.46 -31.32
CA GLY A 182 -7.93 4.56 -31.62
C GLY A 182 -8.36 3.64 -30.47
N PHE A 183 -8.09 3.99 -29.21
CA PHE A 183 -8.57 3.22 -28.07
C PHE A 183 -9.06 4.11 -26.91
N GLU A 184 -9.96 3.55 -26.08
CA GLU A 184 -10.48 4.24 -24.90
C GLU A 184 -9.53 4.08 -23.72
N LEU A 185 -9.19 5.20 -23.07
CA LEU A 185 -8.43 5.19 -21.81
C LEU A 185 -9.36 5.47 -20.64
N VAL A 186 -9.65 4.41 -19.89
CA VAL A 186 -10.56 4.47 -18.75
C VAL A 186 -9.77 4.72 -17.46
N ASP A 187 -10.21 5.71 -16.70
CA ASP A 187 -9.68 6.01 -15.37
C ASP A 187 -10.04 4.91 -14.36
N THR A 188 -9.12 4.59 -13.46
CA THR A 188 -9.39 3.73 -12.31
C THR A 188 -8.58 4.13 -11.09
N HIS A 189 -9.13 3.77 -9.93
CA HIS A 189 -8.42 3.76 -8.65
C HIS A 189 -8.17 2.31 -8.23
N THR A 190 -7.12 2.05 -7.45
CA THR A 190 -6.84 0.69 -6.93
C THR A 190 -6.42 0.71 -5.46
N GLY A 191 -6.64 -0.40 -4.75
CA GLY A 191 -6.23 -0.57 -3.36
C GLY A 191 -4.73 -0.86 -3.19
N GLY A 192 -4.05 -1.31 -4.24
CA GLY A 192 -2.63 -1.65 -4.21
C GLY A 192 -1.72 -0.42 -4.31
N GLY A 193 -0.56 -0.46 -3.67
CA GLY A 193 0.48 0.57 -3.80
C GLY A 193 1.31 0.42 -5.08
N SER A 194 2.15 1.40 -5.35
CA SER A 194 3.22 1.40 -6.36
C SER A 194 4.22 2.51 -6.02
N ASP A 195 5.32 2.61 -6.77
CA ASP A 195 6.23 3.76 -6.67
C ASP A 195 5.58 5.11 -7.08
N GLY A 196 4.45 5.08 -7.80
CA GLY A 196 3.64 6.27 -8.06
C GLY A 196 3.13 6.95 -6.79
N ASN A 197 2.92 6.18 -5.71
CA ASN A 197 2.53 6.72 -4.41
C ASN A 197 3.54 7.75 -3.88
N PHE A 198 4.84 7.56 -4.10
CA PHE A 198 5.86 8.48 -3.60
C PHE A 198 5.92 9.81 -4.35
N THR A 199 5.44 9.86 -5.59
CA THR A 199 5.58 11.03 -6.46
C THR A 199 4.30 11.85 -6.55
N ALA A 200 3.14 11.20 -6.46
CA ALA A 200 1.84 11.85 -6.56
C ALA A 200 1.61 13.03 -5.57
N PRO A 201 2.15 13.02 -4.34
CA PRO A 201 2.05 14.19 -3.46
C PRO A 201 2.79 15.44 -3.94
N TYR A 202 3.71 15.31 -4.90
CA TYR A 202 4.62 16.38 -5.32
C TYR A 202 4.40 16.85 -6.75
N THR A 203 3.90 15.98 -7.63
CA THR A 203 3.81 16.26 -9.06
C THR A 203 2.69 15.49 -9.73
N GLY A 204 2.34 15.87 -10.96
CA GLY A 204 1.36 15.15 -11.76
C GLY A 204 1.88 13.75 -12.09
N THR A 205 1.41 12.75 -11.34
CA THR A 205 1.74 11.34 -11.56
C THR A 205 0.61 10.67 -12.33
N LEU A 206 0.96 9.77 -13.24
CA LEU A 206 0.04 8.86 -13.91
C LEU A 206 0.68 7.48 -13.92
N ASP A 207 -0.11 6.46 -13.60
CA ASP A 207 0.39 5.12 -13.36
C ASP A 207 -0.42 4.06 -14.12
N GLY A 208 0.11 2.84 -14.22
CA GLY A 208 -0.44 1.77 -15.03
C GLY A 208 -0.13 1.94 -16.51
N LEU A 209 0.91 2.71 -16.89
CA LEU A 209 1.26 2.98 -18.30
C LEU A 209 1.89 1.78 -19.02
N GLY A 210 2.15 0.69 -18.31
CA GLY A 210 2.59 -0.57 -18.87
C GLY A 210 1.51 -1.30 -19.67
N VAL A 211 1.78 -2.59 -19.92
CA VAL A 211 0.92 -3.49 -20.68
C VAL A 211 -0.25 -4.01 -19.85
N ASP A 212 -1.33 -4.40 -20.52
CA ASP A 212 -2.43 -5.12 -19.89
C ASP A 212 -2.09 -6.62 -19.81
N GLY A 213 -2.71 -7.32 -18.87
CA GLY A 213 -2.37 -8.68 -18.54
C GLY A 213 -3.21 -9.24 -17.40
N LYS A 214 -2.82 -10.41 -16.91
CA LYS A 214 -3.50 -11.10 -15.80
C LYS A 214 -2.50 -11.84 -14.92
N GLY A 215 -2.92 -12.09 -13.68
CA GLY A 215 -2.19 -12.98 -12.78
C GLY A 215 -0.89 -12.40 -12.24
N ALA A 216 -0.74 -11.07 -12.18
CA ALA A 216 0.38 -10.45 -11.47
C ALA A 216 0.49 -11.03 -10.06
N HIS A 217 1.72 -11.34 -9.63
CA HIS A 217 2.04 -12.01 -8.35
C HIS A 217 1.51 -13.46 -8.22
N THR A 218 1.29 -14.15 -9.34
CA THR A 218 0.86 -15.56 -9.35
C THR A 218 1.72 -16.42 -10.27
N HIS A 219 1.62 -17.74 -10.17
CA HIS A 219 2.26 -18.67 -11.11
C HIS A 219 1.72 -18.61 -12.55
N TYR A 220 0.66 -17.84 -12.79
CA TYR A 220 -0.01 -17.70 -14.08
C TYR A 220 0.02 -16.25 -14.55
N GLU A 221 1.14 -15.56 -14.31
CA GLU A 221 1.35 -14.19 -14.79
C GLU A 221 1.49 -14.15 -16.31
N GLN A 222 0.72 -13.27 -16.95
CA GLN A 222 0.64 -13.15 -18.41
C GLN A 222 0.44 -11.70 -18.83
N ILE A 223 0.84 -11.40 -20.06
CA ILE A 223 0.55 -10.13 -20.73
C ILE A 223 -0.31 -10.36 -21.97
N TYR A 224 -1.11 -9.36 -22.33
CA TYR A 224 -1.78 -9.33 -23.62
C TYR A 224 -0.86 -8.71 -24.67
N VAL A 225 -0.41 -9.54 -25.63
CA VAL A 225 0.44 -9.10 -26.74
C VAL A 225 -0.21 -7.95 -27.52
N SER A 226 -1.54 -7.99 -27.69
CA SER A 226 -2.33 -6.93 -28.31
C SER A 226 -2.24 -5.58 -27.59
N SER A 227 -1.82 -5.54 -26.33
CA SER A 227 -1.64 -4.29 -25.57
C SER A 227 -0.26 -3.66 -25.74
N LEU A 228 0.75 -4.40 -26.21
CA LEU A 228 2.13 -3.88 -26.31
C LEU A 228 2.21 -2.61 -27.17
N GLU A 229 1.74 -2.68 -28.41
CA GLU A 229 1.85 -1.57 -29.35
C GLU A 229 1.01 -0.35 -28.92
N PRO A 230 -0.30 -0.46 -28.60
CA PRO A 230 -1.09 0.71 -28.20
C PRO A 230 -0.52 1.43 -26.97
N ARG A 231 -0.05 0.68 -25.96
CA ARG A 231 0.52 1.25 -24.73
C ARG A 231 1.87 1.91 -24.97
N ALA A 232 2.75 1.28 -25.77
CA ALA A 232 4.01 1.88 -26.17
C ALA A 232 3.81 3.18 -26.97
N ARG A 233 2.83 3.21 -27.89
CA ARG A 233 2.49 4.42 -28.64
C ARG A 233 1.94 5.53 -27.74
N LEU A 234 1.09 5.20 -26.76
CA LEU A 234 0.60 6.19 -25.78
C LEU A 234 1.76 6.81 -25.00
N LEU A 235 2.66 5.99 -24.45
CA LEU A 235 3.83 6.47 -23.71
C LEU A 235 4.74 7.35 -24.58
N TYR A 236 5.00 6.92 -25.82
CA TYR A 236 5.77 7.70 -26.79
C TYR A 236 5.13 9.06 -27.08
N ARG A 237 3.82 9.11 -27.33
CA ARG A 237 3.08 10.35 -27.58
C ARG A 237 3.07 11.26 -26.35
N LEU A 238 3.03 10.72 -25.14
CA LEU A 238 3.16 11.50 -23.91
C LEU A 238 4.53 12.20 -23.84
N TYR A 239 5.63 11.48 -24.13
CA TYR A 239 6.96 12.09 -24.23
C TYR A 239 7.00 13.24 -25.25
N GLN A 240 6.30 13.09 -26.38
CA GLN A 240 6.27 14.11 -27.43
C GLN A 240 5.42 15.33 -27.09
N THR A 241 4.40 15.21 -26.24
CA THR A 241 3.35 16.24 -26.08
C THR A 241 3.36 16.92 -24.72
N LEU A 242 3.93 16.31 -23.68
CA LEU A 242 4.06 16.95 -22.37
C LEU A 242 5.06 18.13 -22.44
N ARG A 243 4.72 19.23 -21.77
CA ARG A 243 5.46 20.51 -21.80
C ARG A 243 5.50 21.10 -20.41
#